data_AF-W0E469-F1
#
_entry.id   AF-W0E469-F1
#
_cell.length_a   1.000
_cell.length_b   1.000
_cell.length_c   1.000
_cell.angle_alpha   90.00
_cell.angle_beta   90.00
_cell.angle_gamma   90.00
#
_symmetry.space_group_name_H-M   'P 1'
#
loop_
_entity.id
_entity.type
_entity.pdbx_description
1 polymer ?
#
loop_
_entity_poly.entity_id
_entity_poly.type
_entity_poly.pdbx_seq_one_letter_code
_entity_poly.pdbx_strand_id
1 'polypeptide(L)'
;MRYPTILLIALLCSVSSLALAESSPLAGTAWRLVEIQSMDDQVYVPEEGAEYSLELHDDGMVAIRADCQLGTGTWASDTPGQLRFGAIATTRALCPPGSLSERYLAQFQWVRSYVIEGGHLFLATMADGSIIELAPVEGSPPVAIVLGEIMRDLDGTALQRIVLDRLFERYGVEQGIEVESAEVMNLLARLRVGRMTEGLGDVGPMTPAEAERVAAMRRDMAHALIHRWKINRALYQQYGPEPLDAYRMFLDER
;
A
#
# COMPACT_ATOMS: atom_id res chain seq x y z
N MET A 1 71.66 15.43 -5.00
CA MET A 1 70.86 16.50 -4.35
C MET A 1 69.41 16.29 -4.79
N ARG A 2 68.62 15.57 -3.98
CA ARG A 2 67.48 16.05 -3.17
C ARG A 2 66.32 16.64 -4.01
N TYR A 3 65.26 15.83 -4.13
CA TYR A 3 63.91 16.15 -4.58
C TYR A 3 63.25 17.23 -3.70
N PRO A 4 62.13 17.82 -4.16
CA PRO A 4 60.97 17.93 -3.28
C PRO A 4 59.74 17.24 -3.87
N THR A 5 59.20 16.37 -3.03
CA THR A 5 57.95 15.62 -3.16
C THR A 5 56.78 16.59 -2.96
N ILE A 6 55.90 16.73 -3.94
CA ILE A 6 54.59 17.38 -3.76
C ILE A 6 53.61 16.29 -3.33
N LEU A 7 53.21 16.34 -2.06
CA LEU A 7 52.16 15.52 -1.46
C LEU A 7 50.81 16.18 -1.80
N LEU A 8 50.06 15.66 -2.77
CA LEU A 8 48.67 16.04 -3.00
C LEU A 8 47.77 15.09 -2.22
N ILE A 9 47.13 15.62 -1.17
CA ILE A 9 46.20 14.92 -0.29
C ILE A 9 44.96 14.53 -1.11
N ALA A 10 44.73 13.22 -1.27
CA ALA A 10 43.48 12.70 -1.81
C ALA A 10 42.38 12.87 -0.76
N LEU A 11 41.49 13.81 -0.99
CA LEU A 11 40.27 14.01 -0.21
C LEU A 11 39.32 12.83 -0.50
N LEU A 12 39.33 11.82 0.36
CA LEU A 12 38.34 10.75 0.39
C LEU A 12 37.00 11.38 0.77
N CYS A 13 36.19 11.69 -0.24
CA CYS A 13 34.78 12.01 -0.08
C CYS A 13 34.08 10.69 0.32
N SER A 14 34.07 10.40 1.62
CA SER A 14 33.20 9.36 2.18
C SER A 14 31.77 9.85 2.05
N VAL A 15 31.15 9.53 0.93
CA VAL A 15 29.69 9.57 0.80
C VAL A 15 29.18 8.49 1.74
N SER A 16 28.89 8.87 2.98
CA SER A 16 28.08 8.05 3.86
C SER A 16 26.71 7.96 3.22
N SER A 17 26.50 6.91 2.43
CA SER A 17 25.17 6.45 2.10
C SER A 17 24.50 6.07 3.41
N LEU A 18 23.76 7.00 3.99
CA LEU A 18 22.66 6.64 4.88
C LEU A 18 21.68 5.88 4.00
N ALA A 19 21.84 4.55 3.96
CA ALA A 19 20.77 3.68 3.54
C ALA A 19 19.59 4.02 4.45
N LEU A 20 18.58 4.71 3.91
CA LEU A 20 17.26 4.69 4.50
C LEU A 20 16.94 3.21 4.64
N ALA A 21 16.89 2.72 5.88
CA ALA A 21 16.32 1.41 6.12
C ALA A 21 14.88 1.52 5.65
N GLU A 22 14.58 1.02 4.46
CA GLU A 22 13.21 0.84 4.02
C GLU A 22 12.57 -0.06 5.06
N SER A 23 11.70 0.53 5.88
CA SER A 23 10.91 -0.24 6.84
C SER A 23 10.15 -1.28 6.03
N SER A 24 10.34 -2.56 6.37
CA SER A 24 9.62 -3.66 5.71
C SER A 24 8.13 -3.31 5.62
N PRO A 25 7.43 -3.61 4.50
CA PRO A 25 5.99 -3.34 4.37
C PRO A 25 5.14 -4.10 5.39
N LEU A 26 5.74 -5.03 6.15
CA LEU A 26 5.13 -5.75 7.25
C LEU A 26 5.24 -5.02 8.60
N ALA A 27 6.11 -4.02 8.73
CA ALA A 27 6.31 -3.31 9.99
C ALA A 27 5.04 -2.52 10.38
N GLY A 28 4.62 -2.69 11.63
CA GLY A 28 3.39 -2.11 12.15
C GLY A 28 2.12 -2.74 11.57
N THR A 29 2.14 -4.00 11.10
CA THR A 29 0.93 -4.64 10.53
C THR A 29 0.35 -5.71 11.45
N ALA A 30 -0.97 -5.95 11.35
CA ALA A 30 -1.69 -6.95 12.11
C ALA A 30 -2.55 -7.83 11.20
N TRP A 31 -2.49 -9.14 11.40
CA TRP A 31 -3.10 -10.13 10.52
C TRP A 31 -3.87 -11.17 11.33
N ARG A 32 -4.96 -11.68 10.77
CA ARG A 32 -5.80 -12.75 11.33
C ARG A 32 -5.69 -13.99 10.44
N LEU A 33 -5.51 -15.16 11.05
CA LEU A 33 -5.45 -16.42 10.32
C LEU A 33 -6.76 -16.66 9.54
N VAL A 34 -6.62 -17.01 8.26
CA VAL A 34 -7.68 -17.53 7.40
C VAL A 34 -7.59 -19.04 7.36
N GLU A 35 -6.45 -19.57 6.93
CA GLU A 35 -6.21 -21.01 6.88
C GLU A 35 -4.71 -21.37 6.88
N ILE A 36 -4.44 -22.64 7.16
CA ILE A 36 -3.13 -23.28 6.95
C ILE A 36 -3.34 -24.41 5.95
N GLN A 37 -2.71 -24.30 4.78
CA GLN A 37 -2.66 -25.37 3.79
C GLN A 37 -1.33 -26.10 3.93
N SER A 38 -1.39 -27.40 4.20
CA SER A 38 -0.22 -28.29 4.26
C SER A 38 0.12 -28.84 2.88
N MET A 39 1.36 -29.31 2.68
CA MET A 39 1.82 -29.88 1.40
C MET A 39 1.07 -31.16 0.99
N ASP A 40 0.43 -31.85 1.92
CA ASP A 40 -0.44 -33.01 1.64
C ASP A 40 -1.88 -32.62 1.29
N ASP A 41 -2.09 -31.36 0.87
CA ASP A 41 -3.37 -30.75 0.51
C ASP A 41 -4.40 -30.68 1.65
N GLN A 42 -3.99 -30.97 2.90
CA GLN A 42 -4.85 -30.75 4.05
C GLN A 42 -4.99 -29.26 4.36
N VAL A 43 -6.22 -28.81 4.55
CA VAL A 43 -6.56 -27.42 4.89
C VAL A 43 -7.10 -27.38 6.31
N TYR A 44 -6.55 -26.47 7.12
CA TYR A 44 -6.96 -26.25 8.50
C TYR A 44 -7.48 -24.82 8.65
N VAL A 45 -8.77 -24.70 8.97
CA VAL A 45 -9.47 -23.42 9.16
C VAL A 45 -9.82 -23.26 10.64
N PRO A 46 -9.60 -22.09 11.26
CA PRO A 46 -10.07 -21.81 12.61
C PRO A 46 -11.57 -22.06 12.78
N GLU A 47 -11.96 -22.63 13.92
CA GLU A 47 -13.38 -22.72 14.29
C GLU A 47 -13.98 -21.33 14.51
N GLU A 48 -15.31 -21.22 14.35
CA GLU A 48 -16.02 -19.96 14.55
C GLU A 48 -15.80 -19.42 15.97
N GLY A 49 -15.37 -18.17 16.08
CA GLY A 49 -15.06 -17.51 17.35
C GLY A 49 -13.66 -17.78 17.91
N ALA A 50 -12.85 -18.65 17.29
CA ALA A 50 -11.46 -18.84 17.68
C ALA A 50 -10.57 -17.70 17.15
N GLU A 51 -9.76 -17.13 18.03
CA GLU A 51 -8.95 -15.93 17.71
C GLU A 51 -7.51 -16.32 17.37
N TYR A 52 -7.07 -16.00 16.16
CA TYR A 52 -5.68 -16.20 15.73
C TYR A 52 -5.15 -14.93 15.10
N SER A 53 -4.10 -14.35 15.67
CA SER A 53 -3.49 -13.12 15.17
C SER A 53 -1.97 -13.16 15.11
N LEU A 54 -1.42 -12.37 14.20
CA LEU A 54 0.00 -12.09 14.02
C LEU A 54 0.19 -10.57 13.92
N GLU A 55 0.92 -9.99 14.86
CA GLU A 55 1.23 -8.57 14.92
C GLU A 55 2.75 -8.38 14.78
N LEU A 56 3.16 -7.67 13.73
CA LEU A 56 4.56 -7.44 13.38
C LEU A 56 4.90 -5.99 13.72
N HIS A 57 5.52 -5.77 14.87
CA HIS A 57 5.82 -4.43 15.38
C HIS A 57 7.02 -3.83 14.65
N ASP A 58 7.02 -2.51 14.55
CA ASP A 58 8.02 -1.65 13.93
C ASP A 58 9.39 -1.68 14.64
N ASP A 59 9.46 -2.15 15.88
CA ASP A 59 10.71 -2.38 16.63
C ASP A 59 11.33 -3.77 16.42
N GLY A 60 10.75 -4.59 15.52
CA GLY A 60 11.21 -5.96 15.25
C GLY A 60 10.67 -7.00 16.24
N MET A 61 9.72 -6.63 17.09
CA MET A 61 9.00 -7.57 17.97
C MET A 61 7.77 -8.15 17.27
N VAL A 62 7.43 -9.40 17.58
CA VAL A 62 6.19 -10.04 17.12
C VAL A 62 5.34 -10.42 18.32
N ALA A 63 4.03 -10.16 18.22
CA ALA A 63 3.02 -10.72 19.10
C ALA A 63 2.10 -11.66 18.32
N ILE A 64 1.73 -12.79 18.93
CA ILE A 64 0.95 -13.84 18.28
C ILE A 64 -0.17 -14.24 19.25
N ARG A 65 -1.40 -14.31 18.75
CA ARG A 65 -2.48 -15.02 19.42
C ARG A 65 -2.77 -16.32 18.67
N ALA A 66 -2.81 -17.41 19.40
CA ALA A 66 -3.09 -18.74 18.90
C ALA A 66 -4.22 -19.33 19.76
N ASP A 67 -5.45 -18.86 19.50
CA ASP A 67 -6.64 -19.13 20.29
C ASP A 67 -6.45 -18.71 21.76
N CYS A 68 -6.27 -19.66 22.67
CA CYS A 68 -6.04 -19.39 24.08
C CYS A 68 -4.56 -19.05 24.40
N GLN A 69 -3.64 -19.35 23.49
CA GLN A 69 -2.21 -19.16 23.67
C GLN A 69 -1.77 -17.77 23.21
N LEU A 70 -0.87 -17.17 23.97
CA LEU A 70 -0.18 -15.93 23.60
C LEU A 70 1.29 -16.25 23.32
N GLY A 71 1.81 -15.69 22.23
CA GLY A 71 3.19 -15.83 21.78
C GLY A 71 3.86 -14.48 21.61
N THR A 72 5.14 -14.40 21.92
CA THR A 72 5.98 -13.21 21.68
C THR A 72 7.35 -13.63 21.18
N GLY A 73 7.97 -12.83 20.31
CA GLY A 73 9.32 -13.07 19.85
C GLY A 73 9.87 -11.90 19.05
N THR A 74 10.83 -12.19 18.17
CA THR A 74 11.36 -11.22 17.22
C THR A 74 11.08 -11.64 15.79
N TRP A 75 11.05 -10.67 14.88
CA TRP A 75 10.97 -10.91 13.44
C TRP A 75 11.94 -10.00 12.68
N ALA A 76 12.29 -10.40 11.47
CA ALA A 76 13.12 -9.62 10.57
C ALA A 76 12.77 -9.90 9.10
N SER A 77 12.96 -8.88 8.26
CA SER A 77 12.73 -8.91 6.81
C SER A 77 13.82 -8.08 6.13
N ASP A 78 15.01 -8.68 6.00
CA ASP A 78 16.20 -7.98 5.49
C ASP A 78 16.11 -7.67 3.99
N THR A 79 15.31 -8.43 3.25
CA THR A 79 15.09 -8.29 1.81
C THR A 79 13.59 -8.41 1.52
N PRO A 80 13.03 -7.65 0.55
CA PRO A 80 11.64 -7.80 0.15
C PRO A 80 11.29 -9.27 -0.15
N GLY A 81 10.16 -9.73 0.40
CA GLY A 81 9.68 -11.10 0.25
C GLY A 81 10.33 -12.13 1.18
N GLN A 82 11.36 -11.77 1.95
CA GLN A 82 11.90 -12.63 3.02
C GLN A 82 11.30 -12.27 4.38
N LEU A 83 10.95 -13.28 5.16
CA LEU A 83 10.49 -13.11 6.53
C LEU A 83 11.07 -14.21 7.40
N ARG A 84 11.61 -13.85 8.55
CA ARG A 84 12.15 -14.78 9.54
C ARG A 84 11.65 -14.41 10.92
N PHE A 85 11.32 -15.42 11.70
CA PHE A 85 11.03 -15.28 13.12
C PHE A 85 12.20 -15.82 13.96
N GLY A 86 12.44 -15.15 15.08
CA GLY A 86 13.28 -15.66 16.16
C GLY A 86 12.55 -16.75 16.97
N ALA A 87 13.09 -17.06 18.15
CA ALA A 87 12.40 -17.94 19.08
C ALA A 87 11.09 -17.30 19.54
N ILE A 88 9.99 -18.04 19.45
CA ILE A 88 8.68 -17.61 19.96
C ILE A 88 8.51 -18.19 21.36
N ALA A 89 8.45 -17.31 22.37
CA ALA A 89 8.06 -17.66 23.72
C ALA A 89 6.54 -17.69 23.81
N THR A 90 5.97 -18.74 24.40
CA THR A 90 4.52 -18.91 24.49
C THR A 90 4.06 -19.14 25.93
N THR A 91 2.81 -18.80 26.20
CA THR A 91 2.13 -19.25 27.42
C THR A 91 1.95 -20.78 27.42
N ARG A 92 1.47 -21.35 28.53
CA ARG A 92 1.17 -22.79 28.64
C ARG A 92 -0.30 -23.02 28.97
N ALA A 93 -1.17 -22.34 28.23
CA ALA A 93 -2.61 -22.52 28.34
C ALA A 93 -3.05 -23.85 27.70
N LEU A 94 -4.09 -24.47 28.26
CA LEU A 94 -4.73 -25.63 27.65
C LEU A 94 -5.87 -25.12 26.77
N CYS A 95 -5.67 -25.14 25.45
CA CYS A 95 -6.72 -24.68 24.54
C CYS A 95 -7.85 -25.70 24.41
N PRO A 96 -9.06 -25.23 24.03
CA PRO A 96 -10.18 -26.12 23.77
C PRO A 96 -9.84 -27.21 22.74
N PRO A 97 -10.54 -28.37 22.79
CA PRO A 97 -10.46 -29.36 21.71
C PRO A 97 -10.80 -28.71 20.36
N GLY A 98 -10.11 -29.11 19.29
CA GLY A 98 -10.28 -28.51 17.95
C GLY A 98 -9.40 -27.29 17.69
N SER A 99 -8.77 -26.71 18.73
CA SER A 99 -7.83 -25.61 18.58
C SER A 99 -6.65 -25.96 17.65
N LEU A 100 -6.33 -25.03 16.74
CA LEU A 100 -5.16 -25.07 15.86
C LEU A 100 -3.91 -24.48 16.52
N SER A 101 -3.96 -24.11 17.81
CA SER A 101 -2.89 -23.39 18.50
C SER A 101 -1.49 -24.00 18.34
N GLU A 102 -1.33 -25.30 18.59
CA GLU A 102 -0.06 -26.01 18.43
C GLU A 102 0.42 -26.00 16.98
N ARG A 103 -0.49 -26.27 16.04
CA ARG A 103 -0.18 -26.31 14.60
C ARG A 103 0.28 -24.94 14.11
N TYR A 104 -0.44 -23.88 14.47
CA TYR A 104 -0.14 -22.51 14.07
C TYR A 104 1.19 -22.04 14.64
N LEU A 105 1.43 -22.23 15.95
CA LEU A 105 2.68 -21.83 16.60
C LEU A 105 3.90 -22.59 16.07
N ALA A 106 3.74 -23.85 15.68
CA ALA A 106 4.83 -24.66 15.13
C ALA A 106 5.37 -24.14 13.79
N GLN A 107 4.59 -23.34 13.05
CA GLN A 107 4.96 -22.86 11.71
C GLN A 107 6.07 -21.79 11.75
N PHE A 108 6.03 -20.88 12.72
CA PHE A 108 6.76 -19.61 12.65
C PHE A 108 8.29 -19.76 12.54
N GLN A 109 8.88 -20.72 13.24
CA GLN A 109 10.33 -20.99 13.15
C GLN A 109 10.78 -21.45 11.74
N TRP A 110 9.83 -21.90 10.92
CA TRP A 110 10.07 -22.45 9.58
C TRP A 110 9.72 -21.48 8.45
N VAL A 111 9.07 -20.36 8.74
CA VAL A 111 8.78 -19.31 7.73
C VAL A 111 10.09 -18.76 7.16
N ARG A 112 10.14 -18.62 5.83
CA ARG A 112 11.29 -18.03 5.13
C ARG A 112 10.92 -16.92 4.16
N SER A 113 9.71 -16.97 3.62
CA SER A 113 9.25 -15.99 2.65
C SER A 113 7.79 -15.64 2.87
N TYR A 114 7.41 -14.48 2.33
CA TYR A 114 6.05 -14.01 2.30
C TYR A 114 5.70 -13.38 0.96
N VAL A 115 4.41 -13.35 0.65
CA VAL A 115 3.83 -12.57 -0.45
C VAL A 115 2.58 -11.87 0.08
N ILE A 116 2.36 -10.63 -0.39
CA ILE A 116 1.09 -9.93 -0.18
C ILE A 116 0.35 -9.93 -1.51
N GLU A 117 -0.81 -10.56 -1.57
CA GLU A 117 -1.63 -10.66 -2.78
C GLU A 117 -3.10 -10.52 -2.41
N GLY A 118 -3.87 -9.74 -3.18
CA GLY A 118 -5.29 -9.51 -2.90
C GLY A 118 -5.57 -8.87 -1.53
N GLY A 119 -4.58 -8.22 -0.92
CA GLY A 119 -4.66 -7.66 0.44
C GLY A 119 -4.43 -8.68 1.55
N HIS A 120 -4.20 -9.95 1.24
CA HIS A 120 -3.89 -11.01 2.20
C HIS A 120 -2.38 -11.24 2.26
N LEU A 121 -1.91 -11.71 3.41
CA LEU A 121 -0.54 -12.14 3.66
C LEU A 121 -0.44 -13.66 3.54
N PHE A 122 0.46 -14.13 2.69
CA PHE A 122 0.78 -15.54 2.54
C PHE A 122 2.18 -15.80 3.07
N LEU A 123 2.33 -16.70 4.05
CA LEU A 123 3.61 -17.13 4.58
C LEU A 123 3.94 -18.53 4.07
N ALA A 124 5.15 -18.73 3.56
CA ALA A 124 5.62 -20.04 3.13
C ALA A 124 6.68 -20.59 4.11
N THR A 125 6.49 -21.84 4.53
CA THR A 125 7.41 -22.55 5.43
C THR A 125 8.34 -23.50 4.66
N MET A 126 9.53 -23.77 5.20
CA MET A 126 10.45 -24.77 4.64
C MET A 126 10.33 -26.17 5.24
N ALA A 127 9.64 -26.35 6.37
CA ALA A 127 9.62 -27.64 7.06
C ALA A 127 8.69 -28.65 6.38
N ASP A 128 7.42 -28.30 6.31
CA ASP A 128 6.34 -29.09 5.73
C ASP A 128 5.84 -28.50 4.41
N GLY A 129 6.38 -27.36 3.97
CA GLY A 129 5.94 -26.67 2.76
C GLY A 129 4.56 -26.02 2.91
N SER A 130 4.10 -25.81 4.15
CA SER A 130 2.81 -25.20 4.42
C SER A 130 2.74 -23.74 3.92
N ILE A 131 1.56 -23.36 3.45
CA ILE A 131 1.17 -21.99 3.17
C ILE A 131 0.18 -21.54 4.25
N ILE A 132 0.47 -20.41 4.89
CA ILE A 132 -0.40 -19.79 5.89
C ILE A 132 -1.00 -18.56 5.24
N GLU A 133 -2.32 -18.54 5.10
CA GLU A 133 -3.04 -17.37 4.61
C GLU A 133 -3.57 -16.56 5.80
N LEU A 134 -3.30 -15.26 5.80
CA LEU A 134 -3.81 -14.32 6.79
C LEU A 134 -4.47 -13.12 6.11
N ALA A 135 -5.63 -12.74 6.62
CA ALA A 135 -6.33 -11.52 6.24
C ALA A 135 -5.90 -10.37 7.18
N PRO A 136 -5.96 -9.10 6.75
CA PRO A 136 -5.69 -7.99 7.65
C PRO A 136 -6.71 -7.97 8.80
N VAL A 137 -6.27 -7.62 10.00
CA VAL A 137 -7.20 -7.35 11.11
C VAL A 137 -7.89 -6.02 10.83
N GLU A 138 -9.22 -6.01 10.77
CA GLU A 138 -9.99 -4.76 10.68
C GLU A 138 -9.62 -3.85 11.85
N GLY A 139 -9.11 -2.66 11.54
CA GLY A 139 -8.59 -1.74 12.56
C GLY A 139 -7.09 -1.83 12.80
N SER A 140 -6.31 -2.46 11.90
CA SER A 140 -4.84 -2.32 11.84
C SER A 140 -4.39 -0.87 12.06
N PRO A 141 -3.21 -0.66 12.69
CA PRO A 141 -2.73 0.68 12.97
C PRO A 141 -2.57 1.48 11.67
N PRO A 142 -2.65 2.83 11.74
CA PRO A 142 -2.54 3.67 10.56
C PRO A 142 -1.32 3.30 9.73
N VAL A 143 -1.54 2.97 8.45
CA VAL A 143 -0.46 2.90 7.46
C VAL A 143 0.19 4.30 7.32
N ALA A 144 -0.62 5.35 7.47
CA ALA A 144 -0.18 6.74 7.57
C ALA A 144 -1.30 7.63 8.13
N ILE A 145 -0.95 8.84 8.59
CA ILE A 145 -1.91 9.94 8.75
C ILE A 145 -1.66 10.93 7.62
N VAL A 146 -2.63 11.06 6.70
CA VAL A 146 -2.51 11.96 5.54
C VAL A 146 -3.44 13.14 5.73
N LEU A 147 -2.86 14.32 6.00
CA LEU A 147 -3.59 15.56 6.28
C LEU A 147 -4.61 15.44 7.43
N GLY A 148 -4.27 14.68 8.48
CA GLY A 148 -5.11 14.50 9.67
C GLY A 148 -6.10 13.33 9.61
N GLU A 149 -6.16 12.61 8.49
CA GLU A 149 -6.98 11.39 8.35
C GLU A 149 -6.14 10.13 8.46
N ILE A 150 -6.65 9.16 9.21
CA ILE A 150 -6.01 7.87 9.47
C ILE A 150 -6.26 6.96 8.25
N MET A 151 -5.19 6.59 7.54
CA MET A 151 -5.24 5.66 6.42
C MET A 151 -5.07 4.22 6.92
N ARG A 152 -5.94 3.31 6.50
CA ARG A 152 -5.93 1.88 6.88
C ARG A 152 -6.02 0.99 5.65
N ASP A 153 -5.45 -0.21 5.74
CA ASP A 153 -5.61 -1.29 4.75
C ASP A 153 -5.23 -0.89 3.32
N LEU A 154 -4.16 -0.09 3.16
CA LEU A 154 -3.65 0.36 1.87
C LEU A 154 -2.30 -0.26 1.55
N ASP A 155 -2.13 -0.76 0.33
CA ASP A 155 -0.79 -1.02 -0.22
C ASP A 155 -0.06 0.30 -0.56
N GLY A 156 1.25 0.21 -0.81
CA GLY A 156 2.08 1.39 -1.09
C GLY A 156 1.63 2.18 -2.33
N THR A 157 1.07 1.54 -3.34
CA THR A 157 0.58 2.21 -4.56
C THR A 157 -0.71 2.98 -4.28
N ALA A 158 -1.61 2.38 -3.51
CA ALA A 158 -2.85 3.00 -3.07
C ALA A 158 -2.57 4.20 -2.16
N LEU A 159 -1.63 4.06 -1.21
CA LEU A 159 -1.19 5.15 -0.35
C LEU A 159 -0.61 6.30 -1.18
N GLN A 160 0.34 6.00 -2.08
CA GLN A 160 0.95 7.02 -2.94
C GLN A 160 -0.09 7.78 -3.75
N ARG A 161 -1.06 7.08 -4.35
CA ARG A 161 -2.14 7.69 -5.14
C ARG A 161 -2.98 8.63 -4.28
N ILE A 162 -3.40 8.17 -3.11
CA ILE A 162 -4.24 8.97 -2.19
C ILE A 162 -3.50 10.22 -1.71
N VAL A 163 -2.22 10.09 -1.35
CA VAL A 163 -1.39 11.22 -0.93
C VAL A 163 -1.26 12.23 -2.06
N LEU A 164 -0.88 11.79 -3.26
CA LEU A 164 -0.71 12.67 -4.42
C LEU A 164 -2.01 13.38 -4.80
N ASP A 165 -3.12 12.65 -4.88
CA ASP A 165 -4.41 13.25 -5.23
C ASP A 165 -4.81 14.33 -4.23
N ARG A 166 -4.63 14.09 -2.91
CA ARG A 166 -4.90 15.10 -1.88
C ARG A 166 -4.00 16.32 -1.98
N LEU A 167 -2.70 16.12 -2.23
CA LEU A 167 -1.75 17.22 -2.38
C LEU A 167 -2.14 18.11 -3.58
N PHE A 168 -2.51 17.50 -4.70
CA PHE A 168 -2.94 18.24 -5.89
C PHE A 168 -4.28 18.94 -5.69
N GLU A 169 -5.26 18.29 -5.06
CA GLU A 169 -6.55 18.93 -4.74
C GLU A 169 -6.36 20.12 -3.80
N ARG A 170 -5.55 19.96 -2.74
CA ARG A 170 -5.21 21.07 -1.84
C ARG A 170 -4.50 22.21 -2.57
N TYR A 171 -3.54 21.90 -3.45
CA TYR A 171 -2.90 22.91 -4.28
C TYR A 171 -3.91 23.63 -5.18
N GLY A 172 -4.85 22.91 -5.79
CA GLY A 172 -5.95 23.48 -6.56
C GLY A 172 -6.75 24.51 -5.76
N VAL A 173 -7.13 24.17 -4.53
CA VAL A 173 -7.82 25.08 -3.61
C VAL A 173 -6.96 26.30 -3.26
N GLU A 174 -5.68 26.10 -2.93
CA GLU A 174 -4.75 27.18 -2.59
C GLU A 174 -4.52 28.16 -3.75
N GLN A 175 -4.55 27.67 -4.99
CA GLN A 175 -4.43 28.47 -6.22
C GLN A 175 -5.78 29.03 -6.72
N GLY A 176 -6.90 28.73 -6.05
CA GLY A 176 -8.24 29.14 -6.50
C GLY A 176 -8.63 28.54 -7.85
N ILE A 177 -8.19 27.31 -8.13
CA ILE A 177 -8.53 26.59 -9.36
C ILE A 177 -9.92 25.99 -9.22
N GLU A 178 -10.85 26.48 -10.02
CA GLU A 178 -12.22 25.97 -10.11
C GLU A 178 -12.53 25.51 -11.54
N VAL A 179 -13.51 24.62 -11.69
CA VAL A 179 -14.02 24.19 -13.00
C VAL A 179 -15.42 24.75 -13.19
N GLU A 180 -15.59 25.56 -14.22
CA GLU A 180 -16.89 26.15 -14.52
C GLU A 180 -17.79 25.14 -15.24
N SER A 181 -19.10 25.21 -14.98
CA SER A 181 -20.07 24.34 -15.66
C SER A 181 -20.04 24.51 -17.19
N ALA A 182 -19.72 25.70 -17.68
CA ALA A 182 -19.55 25.96 -19.11
C ALA A 182 -18.39 25.16 -19.71
N GLU A 183 -17.27 25.01 -19.00
CA GLU A 183 -16.12 24.23 -19.45
C GLU A 183 -16.46 22.74 -19.54
N VAL A 184 -17.17 22.21 -18.54
CA VAL A 184 -17.68 20.84 -18.54
C VAL A 184 -18.58 20.60 -19.75
N MET A 185 -19.55 21.50 -19.99
CA MET A 185 -20.45 21.40 -21.13
C MET A 185 -19.72 21.48 -22.47
N ASN A 186 -18.74 22.36 -22.59
CA ASN A 186 -17.91 22.50 -23.79
C ASN A 186 -17.06 21.24 -24.06
N LEU A 187 -16.46 20.65 -23.03
CA LEU A 187 -15.71 19.39 -23.17
C LEU A 187 -16.63 18.25 -23.60
N LEU A 188 -17.79 18.11 -22.97
CA LEU A 188 -18.77 17.07 -23.32
C LEU A 188 -19.30 17.24 -24.75
N ALA A 189 -19.53 18.46 -25.21
CA ALA A 189 -19.92 18.73 -26.59
C ALA A 189 -18.82 18.29 -27.57
N ARG A 190 -17.55 18.61 -27.31
CA ARG A 190 -16.42 18.16 -28.13
C ARG A 190 -16.30 16.64 -28.17
N LEU A 191 -16.39 15.96 -27.03
CA LEU A 191 -16.31 14.49 -26.95
C LEU A 191 -17.48 13.82 -27.69
N ARG A 192 -18.67 14.42 -27.68
CA ARG A 192 -19.82 13.92 -28.43
C ARG A 192 -19.57 13.98 -29.93
N VAL A 193 -19.07 15.11 -30.43
CA VAL A 193 -18.74 15.26 -31.86
C VAL A 193 -17.68 14.25 -32.27
N GLY A 194 -16.61 14.09 -31.47
CA GLY A 194 -15.56 13.09 -31.73
C GLY A 194 -16.09 11.66 -31.84
N ARG A 195 -16.93 11.24 -30.89
CA ARG A 195 -17.55 9.90 -30.96
C ARG A 195 -18.47 9.72 -32.16
N MET A 196 -19.22 10.76 -32.56
CA MET A 196 -20.04 10.70 -33.77
C MET A 196 -19.20 10.54 -35.03
N THR A 197 -18.08 11.25 -35.13
CA THR A 197 -17.15 11.14 -36.27
C THR A 197 -16.45 9.78 -36.34
N GLU A 198 -16.25 9.12 -35.19
CA GLU A 198 -15.64 7.78 -35.09
C GLU A 198 -16.66 6.63 -35.19
N GLY A 199 -17.95 6.92 -35.39
CA GLY A 199 -18.99 5.90 -35.47
C GLY A 199 -19.35 5.24 -34.13
N LEU A 200 -18.88 5.79 -33.01
CA LEU A 200 -19.09 5.30 -31.63
C LEU A 200 -20.29 5.96 -30.94
N GLY A 201 -21.24 6.48 -31.73
CA GLY A 201 -22.38 7.25 -31.25
C GLY A 201 -23.58 6.41 -30.82
N ASP A 202 -23.70 5.17 -31.31
CA ASP A 202 -24.83 4.31 -31.02
C ASP A 202 -24.61 3.57 -29.70
N VAL A 203 -25.33 4.01 -28.67
CA VAL A 203 -25.42 3.31 -27.40
C VAL A 203 -26.85 2.81 -27.35
N GLY A 204 -27.02 1.49 -27.25
CA GLY A 204 -28.33 0.84 -27.28
C GLY A 204 -29.34 1.44 -26.28
N PRO A 205 -30.63 1.07 -26.41
CA PRO A 205 -31.70 1.70 -25.65
C PRO A 205 -31.43 1.64 -24.14
N MET A 206 -31.52 2.80 -23.49
CA MET A 206 -31.39 2.97 -22.04
C MET A 206 -32.71 3.45 -21.46
N THR A 207 -33.01 3.04 -20.23
CA THR A 207 -34.11 3.64 -19.46
C THR A 207 -33.79 5.11 -19.10
N PRO A 208 -34.80 5.95 -18.80
CA PRO A 208 -34.56 7.33 -18.39
C PRO A 208 -33.63 7.47 -17.19
N ALA A 209 -33.75 6.59 -16.20
CA ALA A 209 -32.90 6.58 -15.01
C ALA A 209 -31.44 6.22 -15.33
N GLU A 210 -31.21 5.25 -16.20
CA GLU A 210 -29.86 4.89 -16.67
C GLU A 210 -29.24 6.03 -17.48
N ALA A 211 -30.01 6.67 -18.36
CA ALA A 211 -29.55 7.81 -19.15
C ALA A 211 -29.12 8.98 -18.26
N GLU A 212 -29.84 9.25 -17.17
CA GLU A 212 -29.49 10.28 -16.20
C GLU A 212 -28.22 9.92 -15.42
N ARG A 213 -28.08 8.68 -14.94
CA ARG A 213 -26.86 8.19 -14.27
C ARG A 213 -25.63 8.30 -15.18
N VAL A 214 -25.76 7.88 -16.44
CA VAL A 214 -24.67 7.99 -17.42
C VAL A 214 -24.35 9.46 -17.71
N ALA A 215 -25.34 10.33 -17.75
CA ALA A 215 -25.12 11.77 -17.92
C ALA A 215 -24.39 12.39 -16.72
N ALA A 216 -24.73 12.00 -15.49
CA ALA A 216 -24.03 12.43 -14.28
C ALA A 216 -22.58 11.97 -14.28
N MET A 217 -22.34 10.67 -14.49
CA MET A 217 -20.99 10.11 -14.57
C MET A 217 -20.12 10.80 -15.64
N ARG A 218 -20.70 11.13 -16.80
CA ARG A 218 -20.00 11.88 -17.85
C ARG A 218 -19.64 13.29 -17.40
N ARG A 219 -20.52 13.99 -16.68
CA ARG A 219 -20.23 15.31 -16.11
C ARG A 219 -19.11 15.24 -15.09
N ASP A 220 -19.15 14.28 -14.18
CA ASP A 220 -18.14 14.11 -13.13
C ASP A 220 -16.76 13.80 -13.74
N MET A 221 -16.71 12.90 -14.71
CA MET A 221 -15.48 12.60 -15.46
C MET A 221 -14.95 13.83 -16.20
N ALA A 222 -15.80 14.58 -16.88
CA ALA A 222 -15.40 15.79 -17.60
C ALA A 222 -14.88 16.86 -16.62
N HIS A 223 -15.53 17.04 -15.48
CA HIS A 223 -15.07 17.92 -14.42
C HIS A 223 -13.66 17.52 -13.93
N ALA A 224 -13.47 16.25 -13.57
CA ALA A 224 -12.18 15.74 -13.08
C ALA A 224 -11.04 15.93 -14.11
N LEU A 225 -11.31 15.68 -15.40
CA LEU A 225 -10.32 15.90 -16.47
C LEU A 225 -9.91 17.37 -16.59
N ILE A 226 -10.89 18.29 -16.54
CA ILE A 226 -10.61 19.73 -16.62
C ILE A 226 -9.85 20.18 -15.37
N HIS A 227 -10.27 19.74 -14.19
CA HIS A 227 -9.61 20.08 -12.93
C HIS A 227 -8.14 19.67 -12.93
N ARG A 228 -7.87 18.40 -13.27
CA ARG A 228 -6.50 17.89 -13.34
C ARG A 228 -5.66 18.61 -14.39
N TRP A 229 -6.23 18.93 -15.55
CA TRP A 229 -5.54 19.72 -16.57
C TRP A 229 -5.19 21.13 -16.06
N LYS A 230 -6.11 21.81 -15.36
CA LYS A 230 -5.86 23.14 -14.80
C LYS A 230 -4.78 23.12 -13.71
N ILE A 231 -4.82 22.14 -12.80
CA ILE A 231 -3.78 21.93 -11.78
C ILE A 231 -2.42 21.74 -12.46
N ASN A 232 -2.32 20.82 -13.42
CA ASN A 232 -1.07 20.57 -14.12
C ASN A 232 -0.56 21.82 -14.84
N ARG A 233 -1.46 22.59 -15.48
CA ARG A 233 -1.10 23.85 -16.12
C ARG A 233 -0.52 24.85 -15.12
N ALA A 234 -1.13 24.98 -13.94
CA ALA A 234 -0.65 25.87 -12.89
C ALA A 234 0.70 25.41 -12.32
N LEU A 235 0.87 24.11 -12.08
CA LEU A 235 2.16 23.53 -11.67
C LEU A 235 3.26 23.84 -12.68
N TYR A 236 2.99 23.67 -13.98
CA TYR A 236 3.99 23.93 -15.01
C TYR A 236 4.32 25.42 -15.15
N GLN A 237 3.35 26.30 -14.88
CA GLN A 237 3.59 27.74 -14.84
C GLN A 237 4.46 28.15 -13.67
N GLN A 238 4.31 27.48 -12.52
CA GLN A 238 5.04 27.79 -11.30
C GLN A 238 6.44 27.16 -11.25
N TYR A 239 6.54 25.87 -11.58
CA TYR A 239 7.75 25.07 -11.37
C TYR A 239 8.53 24.77 -12.66
N GLY A 240 7.95 25.05 -13.83
CA GLY A 240 8.63 24.90 -15.13
C GLY A 240 7.90 23.95 -16.10
N PRO A 241 8.28 23.97 -17.39
CA PRO A 241 7.53 23.28 -18.43
C PRO A 241 7.78 21.76 -18.50
N GLU A 242 8.84 21.26 -17.87
CA GLU A 242 9.13 19.82 -17.81
C GLU A 242 8.25 19.20 -16.72
N PRO A 243 7.37 18.24 -17.06
CA PRO A 243 6.39 17.72 -16.10
C PRO A 243 6.97 17.05 -14.87
N LEU A 244 7.96 16.17 -15.02
CA LEU A 244 8.53 15.40 -13.91
C LEU A 244 9.32 16.29 -12.94
N ASP A 245 10.08 17.25 -13.45
CA ASP A 245 10.80 18.27 -12.68
C ASP A 245 9.80 19.14 -11.94
N ALA A 246 8.73 19.60 -12.60
CA ALA A 246 7.68 20.39 -11.96
C ALA A 246 6.98 19.65 -10.81
N TYR A 247 6.66 18.36 -11.00
CA TYR A 247 6.09 17.54 -9.93
C TYR A 247 7.09 17.32 -8.80
N ARG A 248 8.35 17.04 -9.10
CA ARG A 248 9.39 16.83 -8.10
C ARG A 248 9.58 18.09 -7.24
N MET A 249 9.74 19.25 -7.87
CA MET A 249 9.88 20.53 -7.15
C MET A 249 8.66 20.85 -6.30
N PHE A 250 7.45 20.60 -6.80
CA PHE A 250 6.22 20.75 -6.01
C PHE A 250 6.22 19.85 -4.77
N LEU A 251 6.62 18.59 -4.91
CA LEU A 251 6.64 17.63 -3.80
C LEU A 251 7.76 17.94 -2.80
N ASP A 252 8.90 18.47 -3.23
CA ASP A 252 10.00 18.87 -2.34
C ASP A 252 9.61 20.06 -1.42
N GLU A 253 8.55 20.81 -1.75
CA GLU A 253 8.04 21.95 -0.96
C GLU A 253 6.91 21.60 0.02
N ARG A 254 6.46 20.34 0.09
CA ARG A 254 5.28 19.92 0.87
C ARG A 254 5.61 18.92 1.97
#